data_AF-A0A6I2M6E0-F1
#
_entry.id   AF-A0A6I2M6E0-F1
#
_cell.length_a   1.000
_cell.length_b   1.000
_cell.length_c   1.000
_cell.angle_alpha   90.00
_cell.angle_beta   90.00
_cell.angle_gamma   90.00
#
_symmetry.space_group_name_H-M   'P 1'
#
loop_
_entity.id
_entity.type
_entity.pdbx_description
1 polymer ?
#
loop_
_entity_poly.entity_id
_entity_poly.type
_entity_poly.pdbx_seq_one_letter_code
_entity_poly.pdbx_strand_id
1 'polypeptide(L)' 'MSKQELLKLIEKKRAEMIDIATKNGINSNVSIQYSQELDHLLNEYNRYSYSSIKRVTYS' A
#
# COMPACT_ATOMS: atom_id res chain seq x y z
N MET A 1 -12.26 -4.96 5.68
CA MET A 1 -12.13 -3.55 5.24
C MET A 1 -12.70 -3.41 3.85
N SER A 2 -13.38 -2.32 3.54
CA SER A 2 -13.84 -2.03 2.17
C SER A 2 -12.67 -1.56 1.31
N LYS A 3 -12.73 -1.80 -0.01
CA LYS A 3 -11.71 -1.36 -0.98
C LYS A 3 -11.38 0.14 -0.87
N GLN A 4 -12.39 0.96 -0.57
CA GLN A 4 -12.24 2.41 -0.39
C GLN A 4 -11.46 2.78 0.88
N GLU A 5 -11.68 2.07 1.98
CA GLU A 5 -10.96 2.30 3.23
C GLU A 5 -9.49 1.91 3.08
N LEU A 6 -9.22 0.81 2.36
CA LEU A 6 -7.85 0.40 2.05
C LEU A 6 -7.12 1.42 1.17
N LEU A 7 -7.82 2.01 0.19
CA LEU A 7 -7.29 3.10 -0.64
C LEU A 7 -6.91 4.33 0.19
N LYS A 8 -7.78 4.77 1.10
CA LYS A 8 -7.49 5.90 2.01
C LYS A 8 -6.27 5.62 2.88
N LEU A 9 -6.13 4.39 3.38
CA LEU A 9 -4.97 3.99 4.19
C LEU A 9 -3.68 4.01 3.37
N ILE A 10 -3.71 3.55 2.12
CA ILE A 10 -2.57 3.61 1.20
C ILE A 10 -2.15 5.07 0.94
N GLU A 11 -3.10 5.97 0.67
CA GLU A 11 -2.79 7.38 0.43
C GLU A 11 -2.21 8.06 1.68
N LYS A 12 -2.82 7.81 2.85
CA LYS A 12 -2.30 8.33 4.12
C LYS A 12 -0.89 7.83 4.39
N LYS A 13 -0.66 6.52 4.27
CA LYS A 13 0.66 5.91 4.52
C LYS A 13 1.71 6.38 3.52
N ARG A 14 1.34 6.62 2.26
CA ARG A 14 2.21 7.22 1.25
C ARG A 14 2.63 8.64 1.64
N ALA A 15 1.70 9.47 2.10
CA ALA A 15 2.02 10.83 2.55
C ALA A 15 3.00 10.81 3.75
N GLU A 16 2.77 9.93 4.72
CA GLU A 16 3.68 9.75 5.86
C GLU A 16 5.06 9.24 5.44
N MET A 17 5.12 8.30 4.49
CA MET A 17 6.40 7.82 3.93
C MET A 17 7.19 8.95 3.26
N ILE A 18 6.52 9.81 2.49
CA ILE A 18 7.16 10.95 1.81
C ILE A 18 7.70 11.96 2.84
N ASP A 19 6.92 12.28 3.87
CA ASP A 19 7.35 13.18 4.96
C ASP A 19 8.58 12.61 5.69
N ILE A 20 8.56 11.32 6.03
CA ILE A 20 9.67 10.63 6.68
C ILE A 20 10.89 10.55 5.78
N ALA A 21 10.72 10.23 4.49
CA ALA A 21 11.80 10.20 3.52
C ALA A 21 12.42 11.59 3.32
N THR A 22 11.61 12.65 3.40
CA THR A 22 12.08 14.04 3.31
C THR A 22 12.84 14.45 4.57
N LYS A 23 12.37 14.02 5.76
CA LYS A 23 13.00 14.36 7.05
C LYS A 23 14.24 13.54 7.38
N ASN A 24 14.20 12.23 7.14
CA ASN A 24 15.22 11.27 7.57
C ASN A 24 16.07 10.73 6.41
N GLY A 25 15.70 11.05 5.16
CA GLY A 25 16.30 10.46 3.97
C GLY A 25 15.69 9.11 3.60
N ILE A 26 15.64 8.83 2.30
CA ILE A 26 15.10 7.60 1.71
C ILE A 26 15.81 6.32 2.18
N ASN A 27 17.07 6.43 2.63
CA ASN A 27 17.88 5.29 3.09
C ASN A 27 17.80 5.08 4.60
N SER A 28 17.04 5.90 5.33
CA SER A 28 16.84 5.66 6.76
C SER A 28 16.03 4.38 6.95
N ASN A 29 16.37 3.60 7.98
CA ASN A 29 15.63 2.39 8.35
C ASN A 29 14.12 2.68 8.49
N VAL A 30 13.77 3.87 8.98
CA VAL A 30 12.37 4.31 9.09
C VAL A 30 11.70 4.42 7.72
N SER A 31 12.37 5.00 6.73
CA SER A 31 11.84 5.11 5.36
C SER A 31 11.66 3.73 4.71
N ILE A 32 12.59 2.80 4.96
CA ILE A 32 12.52 1.41 4.48
C ILE A 32 11.33 0.68 5.10
N GLN A 33 11.14 0.79 6.42
CA GLN A 33 9.99 0.20 7.12
C GLN A 33 8.65 0.75 6.57
N TYR A 34 8.55 2.06 6.36
CA TYR A 34 7.34 2.67 5.78
C TYR A 34 7.09 2.20 4.33
N SER A 35 8.15 2.00 3.53
CA SER A 35 8.03 1.43 2.18
C SER A 35 7.51 0.00 2.22
N GLN A 36 7.97 -0.83 3.16
CA GLN A 36 7.50 -2.20 3.32
C GLN A 36 6.03 -2.27 3.74
N GLU A 37 5.62 -1.40 4.67
CA GLU A 37 4.21 -1.32 5.10
C GLU A 37 3.30 -0.83 3.98
N LEU A 38 3.73 0.16 3.19
CA LEU A 38 3.00 0.64 2.03
C LEU A 38 2.86 -0.44 0.96
N ASP A 39 3.94 -1.19 0.69
CA ASP A 39 3.93 -2.31 -0.26
C ASP A 39 2.97 -3.42 0.18
N HIS A 40 2.93 -3.75 1.48
CA HIS A 40 1.98 -4.72 2.01
C HIS A 40 0.53 -4.26 1.82
N LEU A 41 0.21 -2.99 2.08
CA LEU A 41 -1.13 -2.43 1.86
C LEU A 41 -1.51 -2.45 0.37
N LEU A 42 -0.56 -2.12 -0.52
CA LEU A 42 -0.75 -2.20 -1.97
C LEU A 42 -0.99 -3.64 -2.43
N ASN A 43 -0.23 -4.61 -1.90
CA ASN A 43 -0.41 -6.02 -2.21
C ASN A 43 -1.77 -6.52 -1.74
N GLU A 44 -2.22 -6.15 -0.54
CA GLU A 44 -3.56 -6.49 -0.08
C GLU A 44 -4.64 -5.89 -0.98
N TYR A 45 -4.50 -4.63 -1.39
CA TYR A 45 -5.42 -3.99 -2.34
C TYR A 45 -5.43 -4.70 -3.69
N ASN A 46 -4.25 -5.07 -4.17
CA ASN A 46 -4.08 -5.79 -5.40
C ASN A 46 -4.71 -7.18 -5.31
N ARG A 47 -4.60 -7.89 -4.17
CA ARG A 47 -5.27 -9.18 -3.92
C ARG A 47 -6.79 -9.04 -3.90
N TYR A 48 -7.32 -7.96 -3.31
CA TYR A 48 -8.75 -7.64 -3.39
C TYR A 48 -9.19 -7.42 -4.85
N SER A 49 -8.36 -6.78 -5.67
CA SER A 49 -8.67 -6.52 -7.08
C SER A 49 -8.42 -7.70 -8.02
N TYR A 50 -7.46 -8.59 -7.72
CA TYR A 50 -7.16 -9.78 -8.52
C TYR A 50 -8.09 -10.95 -8.18
N SER A 51 -8.56 -11.06 -6.93
CA SER A 51 -9.51 -12.09 -6.53
C SER A 51 -10.88 -11.92 -7.18
N SER A 52 -11.27 -10.69 -7.54
CA SER A 52 -12.48 -10.44 -8.32
C SER A 52 -12.32 -10.78 -9.81
N ILE A 53 -11.12 -10.65 -10.37
CA ILE A 53 -10.82 -10.98 -11.78
C ILE A 53 -10.82 -12.50 -12.01
N LYS A 54 -10.27 -13.30 -11.08
CA LYS A 54 -10.24 -14.77 -11.20
C LYS A 54 -11.62 -15.45 -11.16
N ARG A 55 -12.66 -14.78 -10.65
CA ARG A 55 -14.04 -15.30 -10.67
C ARG A 55 -14.76 -15.10 -12.00
N VAL A 56 -14.20 -14.33 -12.93
CA VAL A 56 -14.86 -13.97 -14.22
C VAL A 56 -14.27 -14.74 -15.41
N THR A 57 -13.06 -15.30 -15.30
CA THR A 57 -12.33 -15.89 -16.44
C THR A 57 -12.31 -17.42 -16.50
N TYR A 58 -13.14 -18.10 -15.72
CA TYR A 58 -13.37 -19.54 -15.88
C TYR A 58 -14.87 -19.80 -15.98
N SER A 59 -15.41 -19.72 -17.19
CA SER A 59 -16.72 -20.24 -17.63
C SER A 59 -16.61 -20.66 -19.08
#